data_AF-A0A2G9XL73-F1
#
_entry.id   AF-A0A2G9XL73-F1
#
_cell.length_a   1.000
_cell.length_b   1.000
_cell.length_c   1.000
_cell.angle_alpha   90.00
_cell.angle_beta   90.00
_cell.angle_gamma   90.00
#
_symmetry.space_group_name_H-M   'P 1'
#
loop_
_entity.id
_entity.type
_entity.pdbx_description
1 polymer ?
#
loop_
_entity_poly.entity_id
_entity_poly.type
_entity_poly.pdbx_seq_one_letter_code
_entity_poly.pdbx_strand_id
1 'polypeptide(L)'
;RAVFNLPLTSNRERSIYVANLNAVLKYLNLIEKTIHCRDEDPERCGKEIASQLLGRYGKTKVGLIGLNPALAENLIETFGVENVRITDLNKQNINSFKYGVKIWNGNEMTEELIKQSNVILITGTTLVNGTFDHIMHCIQNFRKDYLIYGVTGAGICKLMGLNSICPYSGS
;
A
#
# COMPACT_ATOMS: atom_id res chain seq x y z
N ARG A 1 17.44 -9.22 -27.48
CA ARG A 1 17.42 -7.87 -26.86
C ARG A 1 16.31 -7.04 -27.52
N ALA A 2 15.09 -7.04 -26.97
CA ALA A 2 14.03 -6.07 -27.33
C ALA A 2 12.76 -6.32 -26.49
N VAL A 3 12.70 -5.88 -25.22
CA VAL A 3 11.40 -5.82 -24.47
C VAL A 3 11.28 -4.63 -23.51
N PHE A 4 12.34 -3.86 -23.17
CA PHE A 4 12.25 -2.89 -22.06
C PHE A 4 12.56 -1.43 -22.41
N ASN A 5 12.10 -0.94 -23.57
CA ASN A 5 12.10 0.50 -23.84
C ASN A 5 10.70 0.93 -24.30
N LEU A 6 9.78 1.05 -23.36
CA LEU A 6 8.57 1.85 -23.54
C LEU A 6 8.68 3.06 -22.62
N PRO A 7 8.78 4.29 -23.16
CA PRO A 7 8.71 5.49 -22.36
C PRO A 7 7.25 5.63 -21.90
N LEU A 8 6.96 5.21 -20.66
CA LEU A 8 5.63 5.26 -20.05
C LEU A 8 5.29 6.71 -19.65
N THR A 9 5.00 7.53 -20.66
CA THR A 9 4.80 8.98 -20.52
C THR A 9 3.44 9.37 -19.96
N SER A 10 2.44 8.47 -19.93
CA SER A 10 1.12 8.75 -19.34
C SER A 10 0.64 7.71 -18.31
N ASN A 11 -0.11 8.18 -17.31
CA ASN A 11 -0.62 7.36 -16.20
C ASN A 11 -1.59 6.24 -16.65
N ARG A 12 -2.30 6.45 -17.76
CA ARG A 12 -3.20 5.47 -18.36
C ARG A 12 -2.43 4.30 -18.99
N GLU A 13 -1.31 4.59 -19.63
CA GLU A 13 -0.42 3.55 -20.17
C GLU A 13 0.22 2.77 -19.02
N ARG A 14 0.59 3.46 -17.93
CA ARG A 14 1.09 2.82 -16.72
C ARG A 14 0.04 1.87 -16.10
N SER A 15 -1.21 2.29 -15.94
CA SER A 15 -2.27 1.43 -15.36
C SER A 15 -2.60 0.21 -16.23
N ILE A 16 -2.70 0.38 -17.56
CA ILE A 16 -2.90 -0.74 -18.48
C ILE A 16 -1.71 -1.70 -18.43
N TYR A 17 -0.49 -1.17 -18.27
CA TYR A 17 0.70 -1.99 -18.08
C TYR A 17 0.71 -2.71 -16.72
N VAL A 18 0.26 -2.07 -15.62
CA VAL A 18 0.08 -2.70 -14.30
C VAL A 18 -0.85 -3.90 -14.47
N ALA A 19 -2.04 -3.69 -15.03
CA ALA A 19 -3.06 -4.73 -15.18
C ALA A 19 -2.56 -5.91 -16.02
N ASN A 20 -1.87 -5.64 -17.14
CA ASN A 20 -1.28 -6.69 -17.97
C ASN A 20 -0.12 -7.42 -17.26
N LEU A 21 0.77 -6.69 -16.60
CA LEU A 21 1.88 -7.28 -15.84
C LEU A 21 1.35 -8.14 -14.69
N ASN A 22 0.31 -7.69 -14.00
CA ASN A 22 -0.35 -8.47 -12.95
C ASN A 22 -0.98 -9.74 -13.49
N ALA A 23 -1.67 -9.66 -14.63
CA ALA A 23 -2.24 -10.83 -15.30
C ALA A 23 -1.13 -11.84 -15.68
N VAL A 24 0.00 -11.36 -16.20
CA VAL A 24 1.16 -12.19 -16.57
C VAL A 24 1.83 -12.79 -15.33
N LEU A 25 2.13 -12.00 -14.31
CA LEU A 25 2.78 -12.47 -13.09
C LEU A 25 1.90 -13.46 -12.32
N LYS A 26 0.58 -13.24 -12.30
CA LYS A 26 -0.40 -14.16 -11.72
C LYS A 26 -0.45 -15.45 -12.51
N TYR A 27 -0.44 -15.37 -13.84
CA TYR A 27 -0.39 -16.54 -14.72
C TYR A 27 0.90 -17.37 -14.53
N LEU A 28 2.03 -16.71 -14.23
CA LEU A 28 3.32 -17.37 -14.05
C LEU A 28 3.59 -17.92 -12.63
N ASN A 29 2.66 -17.78 -11.67
CA ASN A 29 2.85 -18.15 -10.25
C ASN A 29 4.09 -17.52 -9.57
N LEU A 30 4.65 -16.44 -10.11
CA LEU A 30 5.89 -15.83 -9.63
C LEU A 30 5.70 -14.92 -8.40
N ILE A 31 4.47 -14.73 -7.94
CA ILE A 31 4.10 -13.76 -6.90
C ILE A 31 4.15 -14.36 -5.48
N GLU A 32 4.30 -15.69 -5.35
CA GLU A 32 4.23 -16.35 -4.03
C GLU A 32 5.51 -16.29 -3.18
N LYS A 33 6.65 -15.83 -3.72
CA LYS A 33 7.93 -15.93 -2.98
C LYS A 33 8.81 -14.69 -3.12
N THR A 34 8.49 -13.65 -2.37
CA THR A 34 9.45 -12.63 -1.97
C THR A 34 9.98 -12.98 -0.59
N ILE A 35 11.20 -13.52 -0.59
CA ILE A 35 11.88 -14.26 0.49
C ILE A 35 12.06 -13.43 1.78
N HIS A 36 12.11 -12.10 1.69
CA HIS A 36 12.58 -11.26 2.79
C HIS A 36 11.63 -11.15 4.00
N CYS A 37 10.32 -11.36 3.84
CA CYS A 37 9.37 -11.24 4.96
C CYS A 37 8.88 -12.56 5.53
N ARG A 38 9.45 -13.71 5.15
CA ARG A 38 9.02 -14.98 5.77
C ARG A 38 9.59 -15.16 7.18
N ASP A 39 10.70 -14.48 7.48
CA ASP A 39 11.49 -14.67 8.70
C ASP A 39 11.73 -13.38 9.52
N GLU A 40 11.13 -12.25 9.13
CA GLU A 40 11.32 -10.96 9.82
C GLU A 40 10.15 -10.55 10.70
N ASP A 41 10.50 -9.91 11.82
CA ASP A 41 9.62 -9.37 12.85
C ASP A 41 8.71 -8.25 12.29
N PRO A 42 7.39 -8.51 12.11
CA PRO A 42 6.44 -7.53 11.58
C PRO A 42 6.34 -6.27 12.44
N GLU A 43 6.61 -6.37 13.74
CA GLU A 43 6.59 -5.26 14.69
C GLU A 43 7.73 -4.29 14.39
N ARG A 44 8.94 -4.82 14.21
CA ARG A 44 10.12 -4.04 13.83
C ARG A 44 9.94 -3.34 12.48
N CYS A 45 9.30 -4.00 11.52
CA CYS A 45 8.98 -3.40 10.22
C CYS A 45 7.94 -2.28 10.35
N GLY A 46 6.86 -2.52 11.11
CA GLY A 46 5.82 -1.52 11.37
C GLY A 46 6.38 -0.26 12.03
N LYS A 47 7.23 -0.44 13.04
CA LYS A 47 7.89 0.65 13.77
C LYS A 47 8.74 1.53 12.87
N GLU A 48 9.57 0.91 12.04
CA GLU A 48 10.47 1.63 11.14
C GLU A 48 9.70 2.38 10.05
N ILE A 49 8.64 1.76 9.48
CA ILE A 49 7.74 2.45 8.54
C ILE A 49 7.09 3.68 9.20
N ALA A 50 6.55 3.53 10.41
CA ALA A 50 5.92 4.63 11.14
C ALA A 50 6.91 5.75 11.44
N SER A 51 8.15 5.41 11.85
CA SER A 51 9.22 6.37 12.08
C SER A 51 9.61 7.14 10.81
N GLN A 52 9.78 6.46 9.68
CA GLN A 52 10.08 7.10 8.39
C GLN A 52 8.95 8.02 7.93
N LEU A 53 7.69 7.63 8.11
CA LEU A 53 6.56 8.50 7.84
C LEU A 53 6.56 9.73 8.73
N LEU A 54 6.81 9.57 10.03
CA LEU A 54 6.86 10.69 10.97
C LEU A 54 7.99 11.66 10.60
N GLY A 55 9.18 11.15 10.25
CA GLY A 55 10.30 11.97 9.81
C GLY A 55 10.03 12.72 8.50
N ARG A 56 9.30 12.10 7.56
CA ARG A 56 9.01 12.69 6.24
C ARG A 56 7.83 13.66 6.25
N TYR A 57 6.78 13.38 7.02
CA TYR A 57 5.51 14.11 6.95
C TYR A 57 5.13 14.82 8.26
N GLY A 58 5.90 14.62 9.33
CA GLY A 58 5.52 15.09 10.67
C GLY A 58 4.28 14.37 11.19
N LYS A 59 3.70 14.87 12.29
CA LYS A 59 2.46 14.31 12.85
C LYS A 59 1.28 14.71 11.97
N THR A 60 0.78 13.78 11.17
CA THR A 60 -0.21 14.02 10.11
C THR A 60 -1.27 12.92 10.04
N LYS A 61 -2.28 13.06 9.16
CA LYS A 61 -3.31 12.02 8.96
C LYS A 61 -2.81 10.93 8.02
N VAL A 62 -2.82 9.68 8.48
CA VAL A 62 -2.35 8.52 7.74
C VAL A 62 -3.52 7.61 7.36
N GLY A 63 -3.59 7.24 6.08
CA GLY A 63 -4.53 6.26 5.57
C GLY A 63 -3.83 4.91 5.36
N LEU A 64 -4.45 3.81 5.79
CA LEU A 64 -3.95 2.46 5.58
C LEU A 64 -4.98 1.64 4.79
N ILE A 65 -4.63 1.27 3.57
CA ILE A 65 -5.44 0.41 2.69
C ILE A 65 -4.90 -1.02 2.75
N GLY A 66 -5.74 -1.94 3.23
CA GLY A 66 -5.38 -3.30 3.61
C GLY A 66 -4.81 -3.33 5.03
N LEU A 67 -5.40 -4.13 5.92
CA LEU A 67 -4.94 -4.21 7.32
C LEU A 67 -3.68 -5.09 7.42
N ASN A 68 -2.60 -4.50 7.94
CA ASN A 68 -1.52 -5.22 8.60
C ASN A 68 -1.58 -4.83 10.10
N PRO A 69 -1.88 -5.77 11.02
CA PRO A 69 -2.05 -5.44 12.44
C PRO A 69 -0.84 -4.76 13.09
N ALA A 70 0.37 -5.28 12.87
CA ALA A 70 1.58 -4.72 13.46
C ALA A 70 1.89 -3.30 12.94
N LEU A 71 1.66 -3.07 11.65
CA LEU A 71 1.79 -1.72 11.08
C LEU A 71 0.71 -0.77 11.61
N ALA A 72 -0.54 -1.23 11.71
CA ALA A 72 -1.63 -0.43 12.24
C ALA A 72 -1.37 0.03 13.67
N GLU A 73 -0.91 -0.87 14.54
CA GLU A 73 -0.52 -0.56 15.92
C GLU A 73 0.53 0.54 15.98
N ASN A 74 1.65 0.36 15.28
CA ASN A 74 2.75 1.32 15.25
C ASN A 74 2.33 2.69 14.68
N LEU A 75 1.47 2.72 13.66
CA LEU A 75 0.92 3.97 13.14
C LEU A 75 0.04 4.67 14.17
N ILE A 76 -0.80 3.93 14.88
CA ILE A 76 -1.71 4.50 15.88
C ILE A 76 -0.92 5.03 17.08
N GLU A 77 0.10 4.30 17.55
CA GLU A 77 0.99 4.78 18.61
C GLU A 77 1.75 6.05 18.20
N THR A 78 2.22 6.11 16.95
CA THR A 78 3.04 7.23 16.46
C THR A 78 2.20 8.48 16.16
N PHE A 79 1.07 8.31 15.48
CA PHE A 79 0.26 9.42 14.94
C PHE A 79 -0.97 9.76 15.79
N GLY A 80 -1.45 8.83 16.61
CA GLY A 80 -2.71 8.96 17.37
C GLY A 80 -3.90 8.35 16.64
N VAL A 81 -4.83 7.77 17.41
CA VAL A 81 -6.05 7.08 16.93
C VAL A 81 -6.86 7.98 15.98
N GLU A 82 -6.97 9.27 16.30
CA GLU A 82 -7.73 10.25 15.55
C GLU A 82 -7.14 10.56 14.17
N ASN A 83 -5.84 10.33 13.99
CA ASN A 83 -5.09 10.62 12.77
C ASN A 83 -4.94 9.40 11.84
N VAL A 84 -5.37 8.21 12.27
CA VAL A 84 -5.28 7.00 11.45
C VAL A 84 -6.66 6.58 10.94
N ARG A 85 -6.73 6.25 9.65
CA ARG A 85 -7.90 5.64 9.00
C ARG A 85 -7.50 4.35 8.32
N ILE A 86 -8.31 3.30 8.44
CA ILE A 86 -7.98 1.98 7.92
C ILE A 86 -9.17 1.41 7.14
N THR A 87 -8.91 0.89 5.96
CA THR A 87 -9.88 0.12 5.17
C THR A 87 -9.36 -1.29 4.90
N ASP A 88 -10.27 -2.27 4.84
CA ASP A 88 -9.96 -3.64 4.45
C ASP A 88 -11.09 -4.22 3.57
N LEU A 89 -10.75 -5.20 2.73
CA LEU A 89 -11.69 -6.00 1.94
C LEU A 89 -12.10 -7.30 2.66
N ASN A 90 -11.33 -7.74 3.65
CA ASN A 90 -11.66 -8.92 4.45
C ASN A 90 -12.87 -8.62 5.36
N LYS A 91 -13.99 -9.30 5.07
CA LYS A 91 -15.25 -9.18 5.82
C LYS A 91 -15.12 -9.42 7.32
N GLN A 92 -14.13 -10.20 7.76
CA GLN A 92 -13.87 -10.44 9.19
C GLN A 92 -13.27 -9.22 9.90
N ASN A 93 -12.55 -8.37 9.16
CA ASN A 93 -11.95 -7.16 9.72
C ASN A 93 -12.93 -5.98 9.68
N ILE A 94 -13.78 -5.89 8.65
CA ILE A 94 -14.71 -4.78 8.46
C ILE A 94 -15.64 -4.62 9.67
N ASN A 95 -15.86 -3.37 10.10
CA ASN A 95 -16.62 -2.96 11.29
C ASN A 95 -16.03 -3.40 12.64
N SER A 96 -14.94 -4.17 12.65
CA SER A 96 -14.19 -4.42 13.88
C SER A 96 -13.38 -3.18 14.28
N PHE A 97 -12.94 -3.15 15.54
CA PHE A 97 -11.99 -2.17 16.04
C PHE A 97 -10.63 -2.83 16.23
N LYS A 98 -9.57 -2.16 15.77
CA LYS A 98 -8.18 -2.54 16.01
C LYS A 98 -7.47 -1.32 16.60
N TYR A 99 -6.96 -1.49 17.83
CA TYR A 99 -6.24 -0.43 18.55
C TYR A 99 -7.03 0.90 18.61
N GLY A 100 -8.34 0.83 18.81
CA GLY A 100 -9.23 2.00 18.89
C GLY A 100 -9.68 2.58 17.54
N VAL A 101 -9.17 2.09 16.40
CA VAL A 101 -9.61 2.52 15.06
C VAL A 101 -10.61 1.52 14.49
N LYS A 102 -11.75 2.02 14.01
CA LYS A 102 -12.74 1.21 13.28
C LYS A 102 -12.21 0.91 11.88
N ILE A 103 -12.26 -0.36 11.48
CA ILE A 103 -11.91 -0.78 10.12
C ILE A 103 -13.09 -0.55 9.18
N TRP A 104 -12.89 0.27 8.16
CA TRP A 104 -13.90 0.58 7.16
C TRP A 104 -13.92 -0.44 6.02
N ASN A 105 -15.08 -0.55 5.35
CA ASN A 105 -15.22 -1.38 4.16
C ASN A 105 -14.45 -0.75 2.99
N GLY A 106 -13.42 -1.45 2.50
CA GLY A 106 -12.59 -0.98 1.39
C GLY A 106 -13.32 -0.82 0.05
N ASN A 107 -14.46 -1.49 -0.15
CA ASN A 107 -15.25 -1.30 -1.38
C ASN A 107 -16.05 0.02 -1.38
N GLU A 108 -16.27 0.61 -0.20
CA GLU A 108 -17.17 1.77 -0.04
C GLU A 108 -16.40 3.02 0.41
N MET A 109 -15.41 2.85 1.29
CA MET A 109 -14.81 3.94 2.05
C MET A 109 -13.38 4.29 1.63
N THR A 110 -12.82 3.60 0.63
CA THR A 110 -11.45 3.85 0.16
C THR A 110 -11.26 5.29 -0.31
N GLU A 111 -12.21 5.83 -1.08
CA GLU A 111 -12.12 7.22 -1.56
C GLU A 111 -12.16 8.22 -0.40
N GLU A 112 -13.04 7.99 0.58
CA GLU A 112 -13.17 8.83 1.76
C GLU A 112 -11.91 8.79 2.63
N LEU A 113 -11.32 7.61 2.82
CA LEU A 113 -10.03 7.45 3.47
C LEU A 113 -8.96 8.30 2.77
N ILE A 114 -8.86 8.21 1.44
CA ILE A 114 -7.88 8.98 0.66
C ILE A 114 -8.10 10.49 0.83
N LYS A 115 -9.35 10.97 0.81
CA LYS A 115 -9.69 12.38 1.04
C LYS A 115 -9.22 12.86 2.42
N GLN A 116 -9.46 12.06 3.46
CA GLN A 116 -9.17 12.40 4.85
C GLN A 116 -7.70 12.26 5.25
N SER A 117 -6.88 11.58 4.45
CA SER A 117 -5.46 11.34 4.74
C SER A 117 -4.54 12.32 4.02
N ASN A 118 -3.38 12.61 4.62
CA ASN A 118 -2.30 13.35 3.99
C ASN A 118 -1.35 12.42 3.24
N VAL A 119 -1.09 11.24 3.81
CA VAL A 119 -0.29 10.16 3.19
C VAL A 119 -1.04 8.83 3.29
N ILE A 120 -0.98 8.03 2.22
CA ILE A 120 -1.65 6.74 2.13
C ILE A 120 -0.63 5.60 2.03
N LEU A 121 -0.71 4.64 2.93
CA LEU A 121 -0.07 3.34 2.82
C LEU A 121 -1.01 2.36 2.13
N ILE A 122 -0.51 1.72 1.07
CA ILE A 122 -1.29 0.77 0.26
C ILE A 122 -0.63 -0.59 0.33
N THR A 123 -1.37 -1.64 0.69
CA THR A 123 -0.82 -2.99 0.61
C THR A 123 -0.51 -3.38 -0.84
N GLY A 124 0.62 -4.03 -1.05
CA GLY A 124 1.03 -4.55 -2.36
C GLY A 124 0.05 -5.57 -2.93
N THR A 125 -0.84 -6.16 -2.13
CA THR A 125 -1.88 -7.07 -2.62
C THR A 125 -2.92 -6.37 -3.51
N THR A 126 -3.06 -5.04 -3.40
CA THR A 126 -3.94 -4.24 -4.29
C THR A 126 -3.54 -4.34 -5.75
N LEU A 127 -2.23 -4.48 -6.03
CA LEU A 127 -1.71 -4.67 -7.37
C LEU A 127 -2.30 -5.95 -7.97
N VAL A 128 -2.38 -7.03 -7.21
CA VAL A 128 -2.74 -8.34 -7.77
C VAL A 128 -4.24 -8.66 -7.68
N ASN A 129 -4.99 -7.96 -6.84
CA ASN A 129 -6.43 -8.17 -6.68
C ASN A 129 -7.30 -7.24 -7.56
N GLY A 130 -6.68 -6.38 -8.38
CA GLY A 130 -7.37 -5.53 -9.34
C GLY A 130 -7.98 -4.25 -8.77
N THR A 131 -7.71 -3.90 -7.51
CA THR A 131 -8.23 -2.66 -6.90
C THR A 131 -7.28 -1.47 -7.01
N PHE A 132 -6.02 -1.70 -7.41
CA PHE A 132 -4.99 -0.66 -7.48
C PHE A 132 -5.34 0.51 -8.42
N ASP A 133 -5.91 0.24 -9.59
CA ASP A 133 -6.19 1.28 -10.60
C ASP A 133 -7.19 2.31 -10.07
N HIS A 134 -8.25 1.85 -9.40
CA HIS A 134 -9.23 2.72 -8.76
C HIS A 134 -8.58 3.56 -7.65
N ILE A 135 -7.77 2.93 -6.77
CA ILE A 135 -7.04 3.62 -5.70
C ILE A 135 -6.14 4.72 -6.28
N MET A 136 -5.38 4.41 -7.33
CA MET A 136 -4.46 5.35 -7.96
C MET A 136 -5.20 6.51 -8.62
N HIS A 137 -6.36 6.25 -9.24
CA HIS A 137 -7.22 7.31 -9.79
C HIS A 137 -7.68 8.28 -8.69
N CYS A 138 -8.15 7.78 -7.55
CA CYS A 138 -8.53 8.61 -6.41
C CYS A 138 -7.34 9.42 -5.87
N ILE A 139 -6.17 8.79 -5.69
CA ILE A 139 -4.96 9.46 -5.20
C ILE A 139 -4.55 10.62 -6.12
N GLN A 140 -4.61 10.43 -7.44
CA GLN A 140 -4.30 11.48 -8.42
C GLN A 140 -5.32 12.61 -8.38
N ASN A 141 -6.61 12.28 -8.34
CA ASN A 141 -7.69 13.27 -8.29
C ASN A 141 -7.57 14.16 -7.04
N PHE A 142 -7.23 13.59 -5.90
CA PHE A 142 -7.05 14.32 -4.64
C PHE A 142 -5.61 14.79 -4.37
N ARG A 143 -4.68 14.53 -5.31
CA ARG A 143 -3.25 14.89 -5.24
C ARG A 143 -2.60 14.48 -3.92
N LYS A 144 -2.78 13.21 -3.54
CA LYS A 144 -2.27 12.67 -2.28
C LYS A 144 -0.93 11.96 -2.46
N ASP A 145 -0.12 11.98 -1.41
CA ASP A 145 1.10 11.16 -1.36
C ASP A 145 0.77 9.73 -0.96
N TYR A 146 1.54 8.77 -1.48
CA TYR A 146 1.34 7.36 -1.20
C TYR A 146 2.64 6.57 -1.16
N LEU A 147 2.61 5.46 -0.44
CA LEU A 147 3.65 4.44 -0.42
C LEU A 147 3.01 3.05 -0.43
N ILE A 148 3.53 2.15 -1.26
CA ILE A 148 3.11 0.74 -1.31
C ILE A 148 3.97 -0.05 -0.34
N TYR A 149 3.35 -0.80 0.57
CA TYR A 149 4.05 -1.65 1.53
C TYR A 149 3.75 -3.13 1.28
N GLY A 150 4.62 -3.99 1.81
CA GLY A 150 4.46 -5.44 1.74
C GLY A 150 5.05 -6.07 0.47
N VAL A 151 5.30 -7.37 0.58
CA VAL A 151 6.20 -8.08 -0.34
C VAL A 151 5.53 -8.58 -1.62
N THR A 152 4.21 -8.76 -1.59
CA THR A 152 3.41 -9.24 -2.74
C THR A 152 3.50 -8.29 -3.95
N GLY A 153 3.90 -7.03 -3.73
CA GLY A 153 4.01 -6.02 -4.78
C GLY A 153 5.42 -5.50 -5.06
N ALA A 154 6.45 -5.92 -4.33
CA ALA A 154 7.77 -5.26 -4.35
C ALA A 154 8.43 -5.30 -5.74
N GLY A 155 8.37 -6.45 -6.43
CA GLY A 155 8.90 -6.59 -7.80
C GLY A 155 8.16 -5.70 -8.80
N ILE A 156 6.83 -5.64 -8.70
CA ILE A 156 5.98 -4.78 -9.54
C ILE A 156 6.31 -3.30 -9.29
N CYS A 157 6.46 -2.90 -8.02
CA CYS A 157 6.82 -1.53 -7.68
C CYS A 157 8.15 -1.12 -8.33
N LYS A 158 9.17 -1.99 -8.24
CA LYS A 158 10.48 -1.76 -8.86
C LYS A 158 10.42 -1.69 -10.38
N LEU A 159 9.69 -2.61 -11.02
CA LEU A 159 9.52 -2.62 -12.48
C LEU A 159 8.80 -1.38 -13.01
N MET A 160 7.91 -0.80 -12.20
CA MET A 160 7.02 0.27 -12.62
C MET A 160 7.40 1.66 -12.10
N GLY A 161 8.46 1.74 -11.30
CA GLY A 161 8.86 2.98 -10.62
C GLY A 161 7.77 3.53 -9.70
N LEU A 162 7.02 2.63 -9.04
CA LEU A 162 6.01 3.03 -8.05
C LEU A 162 6.69 3.28 -6.70
N ASN A 163 6.18 4.26 -5.96
CA ASN A 163 6.66 4.55 -4.62
C ASN A 163 6.33 3.39 -3.67
N SER A 164 7.34 2.63 -3.27
CA SER A 164 7.21 1.57 -2.26
C SER A 164 8.03 1.88 -1.01
N ILE A 165 7.60 1.34 0.12
CA ILE A 165 8.33 1.38 1.39
C ILE A 165 8.56 -0.03 1.89
N CYS A 166 9.83 -0.37 2.09
CA CYS A 166 10.26 -1.58 2.78
C CYS A 166 11.58 -1.24 3.48
N PRO A 167 11.59 -1.14 4.81
CA PRO A 167 12.80 -0.73 5.53
C PRO A 167 14.00 -1.66 5.35
N TYR A 168 13.74 -2.92 5.00
CA TYR A 168 14.75 -3.96 4.88
C TYR A 168 14.93 -4.45 3.43
N SER A 169 14.29 -3.80 2.44
CA SER A 169 14.66 -4.05 1.04
C SER A 169 16.00 -3.36 0.79
N GLY A 170 17.09 -4.11 0.95
CA GLY A 170 18.44 -3.59 0.82
C GLY A 170 18.69 -2.81 -0.48
N SER A 171 19.49 -1.76 -0.29
CA SER A 171 20.49 -1.14 -1.18
C SER A 171 20.90 -1.95 -2.41
#